data_AF-A0A0K8PWP7-F1
#
_entry.id   AF-A0A0K8PWP7-F1
#
_cell.length_a   1.000
_cell.length_b   1.000
_cell.length_c   1.000
_cell.angle_alpha   90.00
_cell.angle_beta   90.00
_cell.angle_gamma   90.00
#
_symmetry.space_group_name_H-M   'P 1'
#
loop_
_entity.id
_entity.type
_entity.pdbx_description
1 polymer ?
#
loop_
_entity_poly.entity_id
_entity_poly.type
_entity_poly.pdbx_seq_one_letter_code
_entity_poly.pdbx_strand_id
1 'polypeptide(L)'
;MSRCGTQAWKRFVYLSVVLLTVLGVQSLAELAGRWAAPALAVVAAFAAVTVLGTAQIVAHGAMPGPDRLSDSTVPVARRLSSPGPCLLVTGYEPEVGWYSGCDAVTFAQYRRMHVPEGTEVSLLLFERGRLQPGEAGLKELIGGRETLVRTIPTSGSVGAATVITLR
;
A
#
# COMPACT_ATOMS: atom_id res chain seq x y z
N MET A 1 21.84 -7.48 16.16
CA MET A 1 21.27 -6.25 15.55
C MET A 1 21.82 -6.06 14.15
N SER A 2 21.00 -6.27 13.12
CA SER A 2 21.04 -5.63 11.79
C SER A 2 19.95 -6.24 10.92
N ARG A 3 19.06 -5.40 10.40
CA ARG A 3 17.79 -5.72 9.73
C ARG A 3 18.01 -6.45 8.41
N CYS A 4 17.38 -7.61 8.22
CA CYS A 4 17.29 -8.31 6.94
C CYS A 4 16.27 -7.60 6.04
N GLY A 5 16.71 -7.28 4.81
CA GLY A 5 16.07 -6.30 3.94
C GLY A 5 14.90 -6.84 3.12
N THR A 6 13.73 -6.26 3.34
CA THR A 6 12.58 -6.32 2.42
C THR A 6 12.69 -5.31 1.26
N GLN A 7 13.81 -4.57 1.15
CA GLN A 7 14.07 -3.62 0.05
C GLN A 7 14.79 -4.23 -1.17
N ALA A 8 15.33 -5.46 -1.07
CA ALA A 8 16.14 -6.02 -2.14
C ALA A 8 15.33 -6.39 -3.39
N TRP A 9 14.11 -6.92 -3.24
CA TRP A 9 13.35 -7.47 -4.37
C TRP A 9 12.78 -6.40 -5.32
N LYS A 10 12.39 -5.22 -4.82
CA LYS A 10 11.90 -4.12 -5.67
C LYS A 10 13.04 -3.50 -6.50
N ARG A 11 14.27 -3.49 -5.98
CA ARG A 11 15.43 -2.88 -6.66
C ARG A 11 15.80 -3.58 -7.97
N PHE A 12 15.60 -4.89 -8.08
CA PHE A 12 15.95 -5.64 -9.29
C PHE A 12 15.08 -5.28 -10.50
N VAL A 13 13.78 -5.05 -10.30
CA VAL A 13 12.88 -4.69 -11.41
C VAL A 13 13.18 -3.29 -11.93
N TYR A 14 13.36 -2.32 -11.03
CA TYR A 14 13.70 -0.95 -11.42
C TYR A 14 15.09 -0.86 -12.05
N LEU A 15 16.07 -1.64 -11.57
CA LEU A 15 17.41 -1.66 -12.15
C LEU A 15 17.39 -2.14 -13.61
N SER A 16 16.66 -3.23 -13.91
CA SER A 16 16.52 -3.73 -15.28
C SER A 16 15.81 -2.74 -16.19
N VAL A 17 14.76 -2.09 -15.71
CA VAL A 17 14.03 -1.06 -16.47
C VAL A 17 14.92 0.16 -16.74
N VAL A 18 15.67 0.63 -15.75
CA VAL A 18 16.61 1.75 -15.90
C VAL A 18 17.72 1.38 -16.87
N LEU A 19 18.34 0.20 -16.73
CA LEU A 19 19.39 -0.28 -17.64
C LEU A 19 18.89 -0.41 -19.09
N LEU A 20 17.70 -1.00 -19.30
CA LEU A 20 17.08 -1.09 -20.63
C LEU A 20 16.77 0.28 -21.21
N THR A 21 16.35 1.23 -20.38
CA THR A 21 16.09 2.60 -20.83
C THR A 21 17.40 3.30 -21.23
N VAL A 22 18.46 3.17 -20.42
CA VAL A 22 19.79 3.75 -20.74
C VAL A 22 20.38 3.12 -21.99
N LEU A 23 20.35 1.78 -22.11
CA LEU A 23 20.86 1.05 -23.28
C LEU A 23 20.05 1.34 -24.54
N GLY A 24 18.72 1.43 -24.44
CA GLY A 24 17.85 1.80 -25.55
C GLY A 24 18.13 3.21 -26.05
N VAL A 25 18.35 4.16 -25.14
CA VAL A 25 18.70 5.55 -25.46
C VAL A 25 20.12 5.65 -26.05
N GLN A 26 21.11 4.92 -25.52
CA GLN A 26 22.46 4.85 -26.09
C GLN A 26 22.47 4.24 -27.49
N SER A 27 21.76 3.14 -27.70
CA SER A 27 21.67 2.50 -29.02
C SER A 27 21.00 3.40 -30.05
N LEU A 28 19.95 4.13 -29.67
CA LEU A 28 19.33 5.15 -30.51
C LEU A 28 20.26 6.34 -30.81
N ALA A 29 21.08 6.76 -29.85
CA ALA A 29 22.05 7.84 -30.02
C ALA A 29 23.20 7.43 -30.96
N GLU A 30 23.71 6.21 -30.85
CA GLU A 30 24.72 5.66 -31.76
C GLU A 30 24.18 5.49 -33.18
N LEU A 31 22.92 5.04 -33.33
CA LEU A 31 22.27 4.92 -34.64
C LEU A 31 22.04 6.28 -35.32
N ALA A 32 21.87 7.35 -34.53
CA ALA A 32 21.56 8.69 -35.02
C ALA A 32 22.79 9.52 -35.44
N GLY A 33 24.01 9.10 -35.06
CA GLY A 33 25.25 9.76 -35.45
C GLY A 33 25.24 11.28 -35.18
N ARG A 34 25.34 12.12 -36.24
CA ARG A 34 25.34 13.60 -36.12
C ARG A 34 24.05 14.19 -35.53
N TRP A 35 22.96 13.43 -35.50
CA TRP A 35 21.65 13.84 -35.00
C TRP A 35 21.38 13.37 -33.56
N ALA A 36 22.38 12.74 -32.91
CA ALA A 36 22.25 12.24 -31.55
C ALA A 36 21.89 13.34 -30.53
N ALA A 37 22.54 14.51 -30.61
CA ALA A 37 22.28 15.62 -29.68
C ALA A 37 20.83 16.14 -29.75
N PRO A 38 20.26 16.49 -30.93
CA PRO A 38 18.86 16.90 -30.99
C PRO A 38 17.88 15.77 -30.68
N ALA A 39 18.18 14.53 -31.06
CA ALA A 39 17.32 13.38 -30.73
C ALA A 39 17.25 13.13 -29.21
N LEU A 40 18.39 13.17 -28.51
CA LEU A 40 18.47 13.04 -27.06
C LEU A 40 17.77 14.20 -26.35
N ALA A 41 17.88 15.42 -26.86
CA ALA A 41 17.17 16.58 -26.30
C ALA A 41 15.64 16.42 -26.43
N VAL A 42 15.15 15.91 -27.56
CA VAL A 42 13.71 15.63 -27.75
C VAL A 42 13.24 14.51 -26.82
N VAL A 43 14.01 13.44 -26.65
CA VAL A 43 13.68 12.35 -25.71
C VAL A 43 13.68 12.86 -24.27
N ALA A 44 14.65 13.68 -23.89
CA ALA A 44 14.71 14.28 -22.55
C ALA A 44 13.53 15.24 -22.31
N ALA A 45 13.15 16.05 -23.31
CA ALA A 45 11.98 16.91 -23.23
C ALA A 45 10.68 16.11 -23.10
N PHE A 46 10.52 15.04 -23.89
CA PHE A 46 9.37 14.14 -23.77
C PHE A 46 9.35 13.45 -22.41
N ALA A 47 10.48 12.95 -21.91
CA ALA A 47 10.58 12.36 -20.59
C ALA A 47 10.19 13.36 -19.50
N ALA A 48 10.68 14.60 -19.56
CA ALA A 48 10.32 15.66 -18.62
C ALA A 48 8.82 15.98 -18.66
N VAL A 49 8.24 16.12 -19.86
CA VAL A 49 6.79 16.36 -20.03
C VAL A 49 5.97 15.20 -19.48
N THR A 50 6.37 13.97 -19.76
CA THR A 50 5.63 12.77 -19.33
C THR A 50 5.72 12.59 -17.82
N VAL A 51 6.89 12.83 -17.22
CA VAL A 51 7.08 12.78 -15.76
C VAL A 51 6.27 13.86 -15.07
N LEU A 52 6.35 15.11 -15.53
CA LEU A 52 5.58 16.21 -14.97
C LEU A 52 4.07 15.98 -15.14
N GLY A 53 3.64 15.56 -16.33
CA GLY A 53 2.24 15.22 -16.59
C GLY A 53 1.72 14.11 -15.68
N THR A 54 2.51 13.04 -15.51
CA THR A 54 2.15 11.93 -14.61
C THR A 54 2.13 12.38 -13.15
N ALA A 55 3.11 13.17 -12.72
CA ALA A 55 3.16 13.71 -11.36
C ALA A 55 1.94 14.61 -11.06
N GLN A 56 1.51 15.42 -12.03
CA GLN A 56 0.30 16.24 -11.90
C GLN A 56 -0.96 15.39 -11.80
N ILE A 57 -1.09 14.33 -12.62
CA ILE A 57 -2.25 13.41 -12.57
C ILE A 57 -2.33 12.69 -11.22
N VAL A 58 -1.18 12.22 -10.70
CA VAL A 58 -1.11 11.56 -9.39
C VAL A 58 -1.39 12.55 -8.25
N ALA A 59 -0.80 13.74 -8.31
CA ALA A 59 -0.99 14.78 -7.28
C ALA A 59 -2.43 15.31 -7.24
N HIS A 60 -3.10 15.40 -8.40
CA HIS A 60 -4.49 15.87 -8.50
C HIS A 60 -5.51 14.73 -8.46
N GLY A 61 -5.09 13.48 -8.25
CA GLY A 61 -5.99 12.34 -8.11
C GLY A 61 -6.88 12.07 -9.34
N ALA A 62 -6.47 12.51 -10.53
CA ALA A 62 -7.29 12.45 -11.74
C ALA A 62 -7.44 11.01 -12.31
N MET A 63 -6.76 10.03 -11.72
CA MET A 63 -7.04 8.61 -11.90
C MET A 63 -7.61 8.03 -10.60
N PRO A 64 -8.94 8.05 -10.40
CA PRO A 64 -9.54 7.20 -9.38
C PRO A 64 -9.14 5.76 -9.71
N GLY A 65 -8.56 5.03 -8.74
CA GLY A 65 -8.35 3.60 -8.90
C GLY A 65 -9.67 2.95 -9.32
N PRO A 66 -9.64 1.91 -10.19
CA PRO A 66 -10.85 1.37 -10.84
C PRO A 66 -11.98 1.01 -9.86
N ASP A 67 -11.63 0.74 -8.60
CA ASP A 67 -12.59 0.34 -7.57
C ASP A 67 -12.84 1.41 -6.49
N ARG A 68 -12.27 2.62 -6.54
CA ARG A 68 -12.33 3.61 -5.42
C ARG A 68 -12.04 2.99 -4.03
N LEU A 69 -11.18 1.98 -4.01
CA LEU A 69 -10.88 1.22 -2.80
C LEU A 69 -10.21 2.11 -1.74
N SER A 70 -9.34 3.03 -2.20
CA SER A 70 -8.67 4.04 -1.38
C SER A 70 -9.63 4.92 -0.60
N ASP A 71 -10.83 5.19 -1.15
CA ASP A 71 -11.85 6.01 -0.50
C ASP A 71 -12.50 5.28 0.70
N SER A 72 -12.32 3.96 0.80
CA SER A 72 -12.67 3.16 1.97
C SER A 72 -11.49 2.95 2.91
N THR A 73 -10.32 2.58 2.38
CA THR A 73 -9.19 2.11 3.19
C THR A 73 -8.40 3.26 3.82
N VAL A 74 -8.11 4.33 3.07
CA VAL A 74 -7.24 5.43 3.51
C VAL A 74 -7.83 6.23 4.68
N PRO A 75 -9.12 6.66 4.65
CA PRO A 75 -9.69 7.43 5.76
C PRO A 75 -9.74 6.62 7.06
N VAL A 76 -9.99 5.31 6.95
CA VAL A 76 -10.02 4.40 8.09
C VAL A 76 -8.62 4.21 8.65
N ALA A 77 -7.63 3.93 7.80
CA ALA A 77 -6.24 3.77 8.19
C ALA A 77 -5.71 5.00 8.96
N ARG A 78 -5.96 6.21 8.47
CA ARG A 78 -5.54 7.45 9.15
C ARG A 78 -6.13 7.61 10.55
N ARG A 79 -7.39 7.18 10.75
CA ARG A 79 -8.07 7.20 12.07
C ARG A 79 -7.59 6.11 13.02
N LEU A 80 -6.83 5.14 12.53
CA LEU A 80 -6.25 4.03 13.29
C LEU A 80 -4.76 4.22 13.60
N SER A 81 -4.22 5.40 13.30
CA SER A 81 -2.86 5.75 13.71
C SER A 81 -2.75 5.78 15.23
N SER A 82 -1.63 5.28 15.75
CA SER A 82 -1.34 5.24 17.18
C SER A 82 0.07 5.77 17.45
N PRO A 83 0.31 6.47 18.57
CA PRO A 83 1.65 6.89 18.97
C PRO A 83 2.52 5.75 19.51
N GLY A 84 1.93 4.58 19.82
CA GLY A 84 2.62 3.41 20.36
C GLY A 84 2.64 2.21 19.38
N PRO A 85 3.18 1.05 19.81
CA PRO A 85 3.14 -0.17 19.02
C PRO A 85 1.70 -0.56 18.68
N CYS A 86 1.40 -0.66 17.38
CA CYS A 86 0.07 -0.98 16.88
C CYS A 86 0.12 -1.97 15.73
N LEU A 87 -0.86 -2.87 15.70
CA LEU A 87 -1.03 -3.91 14.70
C LEU A 87 -2.45 -3.90 14.14
N LEU A 88 -2.57 -3.73 12.83
CA LEU A 88 -3.84 -3.79 12.12
C LEU A 88 -3.97 -5.13 11.39
N VAL A 89 -5.00 -5.88 11.71
CA VAL A 89 -5.29 -7.17 11.05
C VAL A 89 -6.37 -6.94 10.01
N THR A 90 -6.04 -7.09 8.73
CA THR A 90 -6.94 -6.73 7.63
C THR A 90 -6.67 -7.53 6.35
N GLY A 91 -7.66 -7.65 5.48
CA GLY A 91 -7.48 -8.17 4.12
C GLY A 91 -6.95 -7.15 3.11
N TYR A 92 -6.75 -5.89 3.52
CA TYR A 92 -6.45 -4.75 2.65
C TYR A 92 -5.03 -4.19 2.85
N GLU A 93 -4.08 -5.09 3.05
CA GLU A 93 -2.65 -4.75 2.95
C GLU A 93 -2.25 -4.50 1.48
N PRO A 94 -1.20 -3.69 1.23
CA PRO A 94 -0.40 -2.95 2.22
C PRO A 94 -0.96 -1.55 2.54
N GLU A 95 -2.02 -1.13 1.85
CA GLU A 95 -2.53 0.25 1.87
C GLU A 95 -2.87 0.73 3.28
N VAL A 96 -3.60 -0.08 4.06
CA VAL A 96 -3.99 0.25 5.43
C VAL A 96 -2.77 0.43 6.35
N GLY A 97 -1.71 -0.37 6.16
CA GLY A 97 -0.46 -0.22 6.93
C GLY A 97 0.26 1.09 6.59
N TRP A 98 0.41 1.40 5.30
CA TRP A 98 1.10 2.63 4.87
C TRP A 98 0.44 3.91 5.38
N TYR A 99 -0.89 3.99 5.36
CA TYR A 99 -1.61 5.20 5.75
C TYR A 99 -1.94 5.31 7.23
N SER A 100 -1.84 4.22 8.00
CA SER A 100 -1.99 4.25 9.46
C SER A 100 -0.66 4.47 10.19
N GLY A 101 0.45 4.05 9.59
CA GLY A 101 1.76 4.00 10.26
C GLY A 101 1.92 2.81 11.21
N CYS A 102 0.91 1.94 11.32
CA CYS A 102 0.95 0.72 12.09
C CYS A 102 1.50 -0.45 11.28
N ASP A 103 2.00 -1.48 11.95
CA ASP A 103 2.21 -2.76 11.30
C ASP A 103 0.84 -3.30 10.85
N ALA A 104 0.77 -3.86 9.64
CA ALA A 104 -0.43 -4.47 9.10
C ALA A 104 -0.13 -5.90 8.68
N VAL A 105 -1.08 -6.80 8.91
CA VAL A 105 -1.00 -8.23 8.59
C VAL A 105 -2.36 -8.80 8.20
N THR A 106 -2.36 -9.90 7.44
CA THR A 106 -3.58 -10.61 7.09
C THR A 106 -4.14 -11.37 8.28
N PHE A 107 -5.44 -11.67 8.26
CA PHE A 107 -6.06 -12.57 9.24
C PHE A 107 -5.35 -13.94 9.29
N ALA A 108 -4.88 -14.46 8.15
CA ALA A 108 -4.18 -15.75 8.09
C ALA A 108 -2.79 -15.70 8.74
N GLN A 109 -2.05 -14.60 8.56
CA GLN A 109 -0.76 -14.38 9.25
C GLN A 109 -0.98 -14.19 10.74
N TYR A 110 -1.97 -13.40 11.13
CA TYR A 110 -2.30 -13.12 12.53
C TYR A 110 -2.56 -14.39 13.34
N ARG A 111 -3.24 -15.39 12.76
CA ARG A 111 -3.48 -16.69 13.42
C ARG A 111 -2.22 -17.46 13.81
N ARG A 112 -1.10 -17.22 13.14
CA ARG A 112 0.14 -18.00 13.31
C ARG A 112 1.26 -17.17 13.93
N MET A 113 1.04 -15.88 14.14
CA MET A 113 2.07 -15.00 14.66
C MET A 113 1.97 -14.87 16.17
N HIS A 114 3.11 -14.65 16.80
CA HIS A 114 3.16 -14.15 18.16
C HIS A 114 3.18 -12.62 18.11
N VAL A 115 2.24 -11.99 18.81
CA VAL A 115 2.16 -10.52 18.89
C VAL A 115 2.96 -10.06 20.10
N PRO A 116 3.89 -9.10 19.96
CA PRO A 116 4.62 -8.56 21.09
C PRO A 116 3.68 -7.97 22.15
N GLU A 117 4.00 -8.19 23.43
CA GLU A 117 3.25 -7.61 24.55
C GLU A 117 3.19 -6.08 24.47
N GLY A 118 2.05 -5.51 24.86
CA GLY A 118 1.81 -4.06 24.79
C GLY A 118 1.49 -3.52 23.39
N THR A 119 1.37 -4.39 22.37
CA THR A 119 0.90 -3.99 21.04
C THR A 119 -0.62 -3.87 21.01
N GLU A 120 -1.14 -2.70 20.63
CA GLU A 120 -2.58 -2.54 20.40
C GLU A 120 -2.97 -3.26 19.10
N VAL A 121 -3.83 -4.28 19.20
CA VAL A 121 -4.29 -5.04 18.04
C VAL A 121 -5.70 -4.60 17.66
N SER A 122 -5.89 -4.22 16.41
CA SER A 122 -7.22 -3.94 15.86
C SER A 122 -7.51 -4.81 14.63
N LEU A 123 -8.60 -5.58 14.71
CA LEU A 123 -9.15 -6.30 13.56
C LEU A 123 -10.01 -5.34 12.75
N LEU A 124 -9.74 -5.24 11.46
CA LEU A 124 -10.42 -4.33 10.56
C LEU A 124 -11.23 -5.10 9.52
N LEU A 125 -12.55 -4.98 9.60
CA LEU A 125 -13.50 -5.56 8.68
C LEU A 125 -14.24 -4.47 7.91
N PHE A 126 -14.51 -4.67 6.63
CA PHE A 126 -15.35 -3.82 5.79
C PHE A 126 -16.64 -4.55 5.44
N GLU A 127 -17.76 -3.83 5.34
CA GLU A 127 -19.09 -4.40 5.03
C GLU A 127 -19.09 -5.30 3.79
N ARG A 128 -18.42 -4.86 2.72
CA ARG A 128 -18.28 -5.60 1.46
C ARG A 128 -16.83 -6.06 1.25
N GLY A 129 -16.11 -6.25 2.35
CA GLY A 129 -14.72 -6.64 2.36
C GLY A 129 -14.52 -8.07 1.83
N ARG A 130 -13.49 -8.27 1.00
CA ARG A 130 -13.02 -9.59 0.59
C ARG A 130 -11.96 -10.09 1.59
N LEU A 131 -11.75 -11.41 1.64
CA LEU A 131 -10.68 -12.05 2.44
C LEU A 131 -10.82 -11.80 3.96
N GLN A 132 -12.06 -11.78 4.46
CA GLN A 132 -12.40 -11.58 5.86
C GLN A 132 -12.78 -12.91 6.50
N PRO A 133 -12.56 -13.10 7.82
CA PRO A 133 -13.05 -14.27 8.52
C PRO A 133 -14.58 -14.25 8.58
N GLY A 134 -15.20 -15.43 8.51
CA GLY A 134 -16.59 -15.59 8.95
C GLY A 134 -16.71 -15.47 10.47
N GLU A 135 -17.93 -15.48 11.00
CA GLU A 135 -18.19 -15.25 12.44
C GLU A 135 -17.40 -16.19 13.37
N ALA A 136 -17.33 -17.49 13.05
CA ALA A 136 -16.59 -18.46 13.85
C ALA A 136 -15.09 -18.16 13.86
N GLY A 137 -14.52 -17.84 12.69
CA GLY A 137 -13.12 -17.45 12.58
C GLY A 137 -12.82 -16.14 13.30
N LEU A 138 -13.76 -15.18 13.29
CA LEU A 138 -13.63 -13.93 14.03
C LEU A 138 -13.64 -14.17 15.55
N LYS A 139 -14.51 -15.04 16.05
CA LYS A 139 -14.53 -15.44 17.47
C LYS A 139 -13.23 -16.12 17.91
N GLU A 140 -12.70 -17.02 17.07
CA GLU A 140 -11.39 -17.66 17.31
C GLU A 140 -10.27 -16.61 17.41
N LEU A 141 -10.27 -15.63 16.51
CA LEU A 141 -9.30 -14.54 16.51
C LEU A 141 -9.40 -13.62 17.73
N ILE A 142 -10.60 -13.32 18.21
CA ILE A 142 -10.80 -12.50 19.40
C ILE A 142 -10.29 -13.24 20.64
N GLY A 143 -10.50 -14.56 20.73
CA GLY A 143 -9.84 -15.41 21.74
C GLY A 143 -10.15 -15.01 23.19
N GLY A 144 -11.41 -14.76 23.51
CA GLY A 144 -11.87 -14.44 24.87
C GLY A 144 -11.44 -13.07 25.42
N ARG A 145 -10.68 -12.29 24.65
CA ARG A 145 -10.23 -10.95 25.02
C ARG A 145 -11.37 -9.94 25.06
N GLU A 146 -11.20 -8.90 25.86
CA GLU A 146 -12.12 -7.77 25.83
C GLU A 146 -12.01 -7.04 24.49
N THR A 147 -13.15 -6.58 23.97
CA THR A 147 -13.19 -5.92 22.66
C THR A 147 -13.86 -4.56 22.74
N LEU A 148 -13.22 -3.56 22.13
CA LEU A 148 -13.86 -2.30 21.79
C LEU A 148 -14.22 -2.31 20.31
N VAL A 149 -15.53 -2.23 20.01
CA VAL A 149 -16.04 -2.23 18.64
C VAL A 149 -16.49 -0.84 18.24
N ARG A 150 -16.03 -0.35 17.08
CA ARG A 150 -16.52 0.89 16.48
C ARG A 150 -16.68 0.76 14.98
N THR A 151 -17.67 1.46 14.43
CA THR A 151 -17.90 1.54 12.98
C THR A 151 -17.46 2.90 12.45
N ILE A 152 -16.68 2.88 11.37
CA ILE A 152 -16.18 4.06 10.68
C ILE A 152 -16.88 4.12 9.31
N PRO A 153 -17.75 5.11 9.05
CA PRO A 153 -18.37 5.26 7.74
C PRO A 153 -17.32 5.65 6.69
N THR A 154 -17.46 5.10 5.48
CA THR A 154 -16.63 5.46 4.32
C THR A 154 -17.51 5.60 3.08
N SER A 155 -17.01 6.32 2.07
CA SER A 155 -17.71 6.52 0.79
C SER A 155 -17.22 5.59 -0.33
N GLY A 156 -16.22 4.75 -0.04
CA GLY A 156 -15.62 3.86 -1.03
C GLY A 156 -16.41 2.57 -1.27
N SER A 157 -15.89 1.76 -2.19
CA SER A 157 -16.59 0.58 -2.72
C SER A 157 -16.79 -0.56 -1.72
N VAL A 158 -15.97 -0.65 -0.67
CA VAL A 158 -16.06 -1.74 0.31
C VAL A 158 -16.92 -1.39 1.53
N GLY A 159 -17.49 -0.18 1.55
CA GLY A 159 -18.48 0.25 2.56
C GLY A 159 -17.86 0.68 3.89
N ALA A 160 -18.69 0.74 4.93
CA ALA A 160 -18.22 1.11 6.26
C ALA A 160 -17.25 0.06 6.82
N ALA A 161 -16.41 0.50 7.75
CA ALA A 161 -15.41 -0.34 8.37
C ALA A 161 -15.72 -0.57 9.85
N THR A 162 -15.84 -1.83 10.26
CA THR A 162 -15.90 -2.24 11.65
C THR A 162 -14.49 -2.49 12.17
N VAL A 163 -14.11 -1.77 13.21
CA VAL A 163 -12.84 -1.90 13.91
C VAL A 163 -13.11 -2.57 15.26
N ILE A 164 -12.42 -3.68 15.51
CA ILE A 164 -12.49 -4.43 16.76
C ILE A 164 -11.11 -4.37 17.39
N THR A 165 -10.92 -3.48 18.36
CA THR A 165 -9.68 -3.35 19.12
C THR A 165 -9.70 -4.35 20.27
N LEU A 166 -8.64 -5.15 20.39
CA LEU A 166 -8.47 -6.20 21.39
C LEU A 166 -7.71 -5.65 22.60
N ARG A 167 -8.19 -5.95 23.81
CA ARG A 167 -7.57 -5.58 25.08
C ARG A 167 -7.21 -6.81 25.91
#